data_AF-B8KJI8-F1
#
_entry.id   AF-B8KJI8-F1
#
_cell.length_a   1.000
_cell.length_b   1.000
_cell.length_c   1.000
_cell.angle_alpha   90.00
_cell.angle_beta   90.00
_cell.angle_gamma   90.00
#
_symmetry.space_group_name_H-M   'P 1'
#
loop_
_entity.id
_entity.type
_entity.pdbx_description
1 polymer ?
#
loop_
_entity_poly.entity_id
_entity_poly.type
_entity_poly.pdbx_seq_one_letter_code
_entity_poly.pdbx_strand_id
1 'polypeptide(L)'
;MRRIRKLGFEHKALIALAVTLPLSALADDPTINRMLASQCSQCHGTNGYAVSGIDSLAGESAREIREEMDEMQLEGTPDEMMDHQALGYSDDQIRRIAAYFAALPENPPAGTKTIELVAGDVGGGGASQDEDHEDRDDEDRDQDRDEDRDHDQDEDRHDEDGDDHEDEDDEDEDEEDEDRHEDEREH
;
A
#
# COMPACT_ATOMS: atom_id res chain seq x y z
N MET A 1 36.88 41.33 71.99
CA MET A 1 36.02 41.90 70.92
C MET A 1 36.44 41.31 69.59
N ARG A 2 35.51 40.62 68.91
CA ARG A 2 35.33 40.45 67.44
C ARG A 2 34.50 39.18 67.20
N ARG A 3 33.20 39.38 66.97
CA ARG A 3 32.25 38.36 66.50
C ARG A 3 32.47 38.16 65.00
N ILE A 4 32.79 36.97 64.49
CA ILE A 4 32.52 36.65 63.07
C ILE A 4 32.18 35.15 62.88
N ARG A 5 30.85 34.91 62.82
CA ARG A 5 30.07 34.06 61.90
C ARG A 5 30.42 32.57 61.74
N LYS A 6 29.50 31.73 62.26
CA LYS A 6 29.27 30.34 61.84
C LYS A 6 29.00 30.31 60.32
N LEU A 7 29.77 29.52 59.58
CA LEU A 7 29.32 28.95 58.31
C LEU A 7 29.17 27.45 58.53
N GLY A 8 27.94 27.02 58.83
CA GLY A 8 27.54 25.63 58.68
C GLY A 8 27.25 25.42 57.20
N PHE A 9 28.06 24.61 56.53
CA PHE A 9 27.81 24.15 55.17
C PHE A 9 27.62 22.63 55.24
N GLU A 10 26.41 22.25 55.65
CA GLU A 10 25.88 20.90 55.59
C GLU A 10 26.04 20.39 54.15
N HIS A 11 26.85 19.34 53.96
CA HIS A 11 27.14 18.68 52.67
C HIS A 11 25.94 17.86 52.15
N LYS A 12 24.75 18.45 52.13
CA LYS A 12 23.53 17.77 51.67
C LYS A 12 22.74 18.69 50.76
N ALA A 13 23.33 19.05 49.62
CA ALA A 13 22.57 19.67 48.56
C ALA A 13 23.22 19.42 47.20
N LEU A 14 22.52 18.61 46.41
CA LEU A 14 22.22 18.92 45.02
C LEU A 14 23.37 18.74 44.02
N ILE A 15 23.62 17.49 43.62
CA ILE A 15 23.91 17.18 42.22
C ILE A 15 23.02 16.01 41.80
N ALA A 16 21.73 16.29 41.64
CA ALA A 16 20.87 15.50 40.77
C ALA A 16 20.73 16.30 39.48
N LEU A 17 21.73 16.14 38.59
CA LEU A 17 21.66 16.62 37.22
C LEU A 17 20.63 15.73 36.51
N ALA A 18 19.36 16.08 36.63
CA ALA A 18 18.28 15.46 35.86
C ALA A 18 18.54 15.77 34.39
N VAL A 19 19.00 14.76 33.64
CA VAL A 19 19.09 14.81 32.18
C VAL A 19 17.65 14.86 31.66
N THR A 20 17.15 16.07 31.39
CA THR A 20 15.92 16.27 30.63
C THR A 20 16.23 16.00 29.17
N LEU A 21 16.19 14.72 28.76
CA LEU A 21 16.11 14.41 27.33
C LEU A 21 14.79 15.00 26.82
N PRO A 22 14.80 15.84 25.77
CA PRO A 22 13.57 16.16 25.09
C PRO A 22 13.06 14.85 24.51
N LEU A 23 11.90 14.41 24.98
CA LEU A 23 11.12 13.38 24.32
C LEU A 23 10.61 14.02 23.04
N SER A 24 11.47 14.12 22.03
CA SER A 24 11.06 14.51 20.69
C SER A 24 9.93 13.57 20.33
N ALA A 25 8.74 14.13 20.11
CA ALA A 25 7.62 13.41 19.56
C ALA A 25 8.16 12.56 18.39
N LEU A 26 7.83 11.28 18.38
CA LEU A 26 8.01 10.42 17.22
C LEU A 26 7.17 11.06 16.11
N ALA A 27 7.76 12.00 15.38
CA ALA A 27 7.12 12.61 14.23
C ALA A 27 6.92 11.48 13.22
N ASP A 28 5.71 11.37 12.69
CA ASP A 28 5.44 10.42 11.63
C ASP A 28 6.34 10.73 10.44
N ASP A 29 7.06 9.73 9.94
CA ASP A 29 7.91 9.89 8.77
C ASP A 29 7.01 10.12 7.54
N PRO A 30 7.07 11.31 6.90
CA PRO A 30 6.23 11.63 5.76
C PRO A 30 6.50 10.69 4.56
N THR A 31 7.69 10.08 4.50
CA THR A 31 8.05 9.09 3.47
C THR A 31 7.24 7.82 3.65
N ILE A 32 7.08 7.36 4.90
CA ILE A 32 6.29 6.17 5.22
C ILE A 32 4.80 6.44 4.98
N ASN A 33 4.31 7.61 5.38
CA ASN A 33 2.90 7.98 5.17
C ASN A 33 2.57 8.00 3.66
N ARG A 34 3.44 8.61 2.84
CA ARG A 34 3.29 8.62 1.38
C ARG A 34 3.35 7.22 0.76
N MET A 35 4.27 6.37 1.24
CA MET A 35 4.40 5.00 0.76
C MET A 35 3.16 4.15 1.08
N LEU A 36 2.57 4.31 2.26
CA LEU A 36 1.31 3.62 2.59
C LEU A 36 0.17 4.11 1.68
N ALA A 37 0.10 5.43 1.46
CA ALA A 37 -0.93 6.06 0.63
C ALA A 37 -0.77 5.82 -0.89
N SER A 38 0.41 5.39 -1.37
CA SER A 38 0.60 5.16 -2.82
C SER A 38 -0.27 4.04 -3.36
N GLN A 39 -0.61 3.05 -2.52
CA GLN A 39 -1.48 1.94 -2.91
C GLN A 39 -2.90 2.41 -3.26
N CYS A 40 -3.38 3.48 -2.64
CA CYS A 40 -4.70 4.07 -2.85
C CYS A 40 -4.80 4.77 -4.21
N SER A 41 -3.66 5.18 -4.79
CA SER A 41 -3.63 5.96 -6.04
C SER A 41 -4.06 5.15 -7.27
N GLN A 42 -4.11 3.82 -7.16
CA GLN A 42 -4.60 2.94 -8.22
C GLN A 42 -6.10 3.12 -8.49
N CYS A 43 -6.86 3.55 -7.47
CA CYS A 43 -8.31 3.71 -7.54
C CYS A 43 -8.71 5.18 -7.36
N HIS A 44 -8.15 5.87 -6.37
CA HIS A 44 -8.47 7.27 -6.05
C HIS A 44 -7.65 8.29 -6.86
N GLY A 45 -6.96 7.84 -7.89
CA GLY A 45 -6.13 8.67 -8.76
C GLY A 45 -4.81 9.14 -8.12
N THR A 46 -3.98 9.78 -8.94
CA THR A 46 -2.63 10.20 -8.52
C THR A 46 -2.74 11.23 -7.39
N ASN A 47 -2.06 10.97 -6.27
CA ASN A 47 -2.15 11.80 -5.05
C ASN A 47 -3.57 11.94 -4.49
N GLY A 48 -4.50 11.02 -4.78
CA GLY A 48 -5.88 11.07 -4.28
C GLY A 48 -6.78 12.04 -5.04
N TYR A 49 -6.38 12.53 -6.22
CA TYR A 49 -7.26 13.27 -7.13
C TYR A 49 -7.89 12.30 -8.14
N ALA A 50 -9.12 11.87 -7.87
CA ALA A 50 -9.83 10.93 -8.71
C ALA A 50 -10.31 11.58 -10.03
N VAL A 51 -10.31 10.82 -11.12
CA VAL A 51 -10.70 11.33 -12.45
C VAL A 51 -12.21 11.18 -12.69
N SER A 52 -12.82 10.07 -12.29
CA SER A 52 -14.28 9.88 -12.32
C SER A 52 -14.71 8.57 -11.67
N GLY A 53 -15.87 8.55 -11.00
CA GLY A 53 -16.53 7.33 -10.52
C GLY A 53 -16.05 6.80 -9.16
N ILE A 54 -15.03 7.42 -8.58
CA ILE A 54 -14.48 7.15 -7.25
C ILE A 54 -14.21 8.51 -6.60
N ASP A 55 -14.37 8.60 -5.28
CA ASP A 55 -14.17 9.84 -4.53
C ASP A 55 -12.69 10.22 -4.42
N SER A 56 -12.43 11.53 -4.35
CA SER A 56 -11.08 12.07 -4.15
C SER A 56 -10.76 12.14 -2.66
N LEU A 57 -9.58 11.65 -2.29
CA LEU A 57 -9.08 11.65 -0.91
C LEU A 57 -8.27 12.90 -0.59
N ALA A 58 -7.72 13.57 -1.61
CA ALA A 58 -6.84 14.72 -1.41
C ALA A 58 -7.58 15.87 -0.68
N GLY A 59 -7.01 16.34 0.43
CA GLY A 59 -7.57 17.45 1.22
C GLY A 59 -8.74 17.10 2.12
N GLU A 60 -9.21 15.86 2.10
CA GLU A 60 -10.18 15.36 3.07
C GLU A 60 -9.57 15.34 4.48
N SER A 61 -10.38 15.56 5.52
CA SER A 61 -9.82 15.62 6.86
C SER A 61 -9.32 14.25 7.32
N ALA A 62 -8.20 14.22 8.05
CA ALA A 62 -7.65 12.97 8.58
C ALA A 62 -8.62 12.27 9.56
N ARG A 63 -9.64 12.97 10.05
CA ARG A 63 -10.67 12.39 10.90
C ARG A 63 -11.69 11.61 10.06
N GLU A 64 -12.16 12.18 8.96
CA GLU A 64 -13.16 11.57 8.07
C GLU A 64 -12.61 10.29 7.44
N ILE A 65 -11.43 10.36 6.81
CA ILE A 65 -10.74 9.18 6.27
C ILE A 65 -10.58 8.07 7.31
N ARG A 66 -10.25 8.42 8.57
CA ARG A 66 -10.13 7.41 9.64
C ARG A 66 -11.47 6.80 10.02
N GLU A 67 -12.50 7.63 10.18
CA GLU A 67 -13.84 7.18 10.54
C GLU A 67 -14.41 6.23 9.46
N GLU A 68 -14.23 6.57 8.18
CA GLU A 68 -14.66 5.72 7.06
C GLU A 68 -13.90 4.40 7.00
N MET A 69 -12.57 4.44 7.13
CA MET A 69 -11.76 3.22 7.16
C MET A 69 -12.09 2.33 8.37
N ASP A 70 -12.35 2.93 9.54
CA ASP A 70 -12.76 2.21 10.75
C ASP A 70 -14.15 1.57 10.55
N GLU A 71 -15.09 2.27 9.90
CA GLU A 71 -16.42 1.73 9.57
C GLU A 71 -16.32 0.53 8.62
N MET A 72 -15.54 0.66 7.54
CA MET A 72 -15.24 -0.41 6.58
C MET A 72 -14.60 -1.65 7.24
N GLN A 73 -13.77 -1.46 8.28
CA GLN A 73 -13.19 -2.58 9.03
C GLN A 73 -14.18 -3.28 9.97
N LEU A 74 -15.17 -2.54 10.46
CA LEU A 74 -16.17 -3.04 11.41
C LEU A 74 -17.36 -3.70 10.72
N GLU A 75 -17.48 -3.53 9.39
CA GLU A 75 -18.50 -4.17 8.58
C GLU A 75 -18.38 -5.70 8.70
N GLY A 76 -19.39 -6.31 9.32
CA GLY A 76 -19.37 -7.74 9.67
C GLY A 76 -19.33 -8.68 8.46
N THR A 77 -19.72 -8.18 7.29
CA THR A 77 -19.58 -8.85 5.99
C THR A 77 -19.17 -7.79 4.97
N PRO A 78 -17.88 -7.70 4.60
CA PRO A 78 -17.41 -6.85 3.52
C PRO A 78 -18.21 -7.10 2.24
N ASP A 79 -18.86 -6.08 1.69
CA ASP A 79 -19.69 -6.17 0.46
C ASP A 79 -19.07 -5.33 -0.67
N GLU A 80 -18.31 -4.28 -0.30
CA GLU A 80 -17.64 -3.40 -1.24
C GLU A 80 -16.13 -3.67 -1.34
N MET A 81 -15.52 -3.26 -2.46
CA MET A 81 -14.08 -3.45 -2.69
C MET A 81 -13.23 -2.78 -1.61
N MET A 82 -13.67 -1.60 -1.13
CA MET A 82 -12.92 -0.84 -0.13
C MET A 82 -12.97 -1.46 1.27
N ASP A 83 -14.04 -2.18 1.62
CA ASP A 83 -14.13 -2.93 2.88
C ASP A 83 -13.00 -3.95 2.99
N HIS A 84 -12.78 -4.71 1.92
CA HIS A 84 -11.67 -5.66 1.83
C HIS A 84 -10.31 -4.96 1.90
N GLN A 85 -10.18 -3.79 1.29
CA GLN A 85 -8.94 -3.01 1.31
C GLN A 85 -8.65 -2.48 2.72
N ALA A 86 -9.67 -2.03 3.45
CA ALA A 86 -9.54 -1.47 4.79
C ALA A 86 -9.00 -2.50 5.79
N LEU A 87 -9.43 -3.77 5.68
CA LEU A 87 -8.94 -4.87 6.52
C LEU A 87 -7.43 -5.12 6.43
N GLY A 88 -6.77 -4.67 5.36
CA GLY A 88 -5.33 -4.82 5.15
C GLY A 88 -4.45 -3.88 5.97
N TYR A 89 -5.03 -2.92 6.69
CA TYR A 89 -4.29 -1.88 7.40
C TYR A 89 -4.55 -1.92 8.91
N SER A 90 -3.51 -1.68 9.70
CA SER A 90 -3.64 -1.40 11.14
C SER A 90 -4.11 0.04 11.39
N ASP A 91 -4.66 0.32 12.58
CA ASP A 91 -5.05 1.69 12.99
C ASP A 91 -3.89 2.70 12.84
N ASP A 92 -2.65 2.31 13.16
CA ASP A 92 -1.49 3.20 12.95
C ASP A 92 -1.26 3.50 11.47
N GLN A 93 -1.43 2.51 10.59
CA GLN A 93 -1.29 2.71 9.14
C GLN A 93 -2.44 3.56 8.59
N ILE A 94 -3.68 3.32 9.01
CA ILE A 94 -4.85 4.13 8.63
C ILE A 94 -4.63 5.59 9.04
N ARG A 95 -4.18 5.82 10.28
CA ARG A 95 -3.85 7.15 10.79
C ARG A 95 -2.77 7.84 9.94
N ARG A 96 -1.74 7.11 9.49
CA ARG A 96 -0.67 7.64 8.62
C ARG A 96 -1.17 7.97 7.22
N ILE A 97 -2.02 7.13 6.64
CA ILE A 97 -2.65 7.34 5.33
C ILE A 97 -3.54 8.59 5.38
N ALA A 98 -4.40 8.68 6.40
CA ALA A 98 -5.28 9.82 6.62
C ALA A 98 -4.48 11.13 6.81
N ALA A 99 -3.38 11.08 7.57
CA ALA A 99 -2.49 12.23 7.74
C ALA A 99 -1.82 12.68 6.43
N TYR A 100 -1.52 11.76 5.51
CA TYR A 100 -0.95 12.09 4.21
C TYR A 100 -1.96 12.86 3.35
N PHE A 101 -3.16 12.31 3.16
CA PHE A 101 -4.17 12.90 2.29
C PHE A 101 -4.71 14.24 2.81
N ALA A 102 -4.86 14.37 4.13
CA ALA A 102 -5.25 15.62 4.77
C ALA A 102 -4.21 16.75 4.65
N ALA A 103 -2.95 16.41 4.37
CA ALA A 103 -1.91 17.40 4.13
C ALA A 103 -1.88 17.91 2.68
N LEU A 104 -2.63 17.27 1.77
CA LEU A 104 -2.74 17.70 0.38
C LEU A 104 -3.79 18.82 0.23
N PRO A 105 -3.66 19.68 -0.78
CA PRO A 105 -4.73 20.61 -1.11
C PRO A 105 -5.94 19.84 -1.66
N GLU A 106 -7.15 20.27 -1.30
CA GLU A 106 -8.42 19.67 -1.79
C GLU A 106 -8.54 19.74 -3.31
N ASN A 107 -8.04 20.81 -3.91
CA ASN A 107 -8.04 20.98 -5.36
C ASN A 107 -6.65 20.67 -5.92
N PRO A 108 -6.56 19.99 -7.08
CA PRO A 108 -5.28 19.72 -7.72
C PRO A 108 -4.56 21.04 -8.04
N PRO A 109 -3.21 21.06 -7.98
CA PRO A 109 -2.45 22.26 -8.27
C PRO A 109 -2.75 22.76 -9.69
N ALA A 110 -2.86 24.08 -9.83
CA ALA A 110 -3.14 24.72 -11.11
C ALA A 110 -2.11 24.29 -12.17
N GLY A 111 -2.59 23.70 -13.27
CA GLY A 111 -1.75 23.16 -14.35
C GLY A 111 -1.77 21.63 -14.48
N THR A 112 -2.36 20.91 -13.53
CA THR A 112 -2.72 19.50 -13.73
C THR A 112 -3.83 19.44 -14.78
N LYS A 113 -3.48 19.11 -16.03
CA LYS A 113 -4.48 18.82 -17.06
C LYS A 113 -5.22 17.57 -16.60
N THR A 114 -6.45 17.74 -16.11
CA THR A 114 -7.44 16.66 -16.12
C THR A 114 -7.49 16.16 -17.54
N ILE A 115 -7.13 14.89 -17.76
CA ILE A 115 -7.43 14.24 -19.03
C ILE A 115 -8.95 14.13 -19.03
N GLU A 116 -9.60 15.15 -19.59
CA GLU A 116 -11.02 15.11 -19.88
C GLU A 116 -11.16 14.03 -20.95
N LEU A 117 -11.46 12.81 -20.49
CA LEU A 117 -11.73 11.66 -21.33
C LEU A 117 -12.99 11.97 -22.14
N VAL A 118 -12.81 12.68 -23.25
CA VAL A 118 -13.77 12.64 -24.35
C VAL A 118 -13.87 11.17 -24.75
N ALA A 119 -15.02 10.57 -24.48
CA ALA A 119 -15.36 9.23 -24.92
C ALA A 119 -15.33 9.22 -26.47
N GLY A 120 -14.16 8.95 -27.05
CA GLY A 120 -13.99 9.04 -28.50
C GLY A 120 -12.55 9.09 -28.99
N ASP A 121 -11.60 8.47 -28.30
CA ASP A 121 -10.25 8.26 -28.84
C ASP A 121 -9.47 7.28 -27.92
N VAL A 122 -9.54 5.99 -28.22
CA VAL A 122 -8.49 5.05 -27.83
C VAL A 122 -7.65 4.82 -29.09
N GLY A 123 -6.76 5.78 -29.36
CA GLY A 123 -5.96 5.81 -30.57
C GLY A 123 -4.68 6.62 -30.42
N GLY A 124 -3.64 5.99 -29.86
CA GLY A 124 -2.25 6.38 -30.15
C GLY A 124 -1.47 6.94 -28.96
N GLY A 125 -0.38 6.25 -28.63
CA GLY A 125 0.63 6.74 -27.70
C GLY A 125 1.21 8.07 -28.16
N GLY A 126 1.16 9.06 -27.27
CA GLY A 126 1.85 10.34 -27.44
C GLY A 126 3.32 10.18 -27.12
N ALA A 127 4.16 10.16 -28.15
CA ALA A 127 5.54 10.58 -28.04
C ALA A 127 5.56 12.11 -27.87
N SER A 128 6.29 12.56 -26.85
CA SER A 128 6.61 13.96 -26.60
C SER A 128 7.37 14.57 -27.78
N GLN A 129 6.96 15.79 -28.11
CA GLN A 129 7.53 16.65 -29.15
C GLN A 129 8.93 17.11 -28.76
N ASP A 130 9.89 16.93 -29.67
CA ASP A 130 11.05 17.80 -29.83
C ASP A 130 11.15 18.10 -31.34
N GLU A 131 10.60 19.24 -31.76
CA GLU A 131 10.82 19.79 -33.09
C GLU A 131 12.18 20.51 -33.09
N ASP A 132 13.01 20.15 -34.08
CA ASP A 132 14.15 20.87 -34.67
C ASP A 132 15.31 19.90 -34.99
N HIS A 133 15.13 19.04 -36.00
CA HIS A 133 16.27 18.49 -36.71
C HIS A 133 16.03 18.42 -38.22
N GLU A 134 16.92 19.13 -38.91
CA GLU A 134 16.96 19.40 -40.33
C GLU A 134 17.06 18.14 -41.17
N ASP A 135 16.48 18.23 -42.37
CA ASP A 135 16.64 17.40 -43.55
C ASP A 135 17.90 16.52 -43.54
N ARG A 136 17.74 15.22 -43.27
CA ARG A 136 18.71 14.19 -43.63
C ARG A 136 18.02 13.16 -44.50
N ASP A 137 18.60 13.01 -45.67
CA ASP A 137 18.18 12.25 -46.83
C ASP A 137 17.71 10.80 -46.53
N ASP A 138 16.61 10.43 -47.19
CA ASP A 138 15.91 9.14 -47.21
C ASP A 138 16.66 8.03 -48.00
N GLU A 139 17.91 7.74 -47.67
CA GLU A 139 18.60 6.55 -48.21
C GLU A 139 19.39 5.87 -47.08
N ASP A 140 18.83 4.77 -46.54
CA ASP A 140 19.54 3.66 -45.84
C ASP A 140 18.66 2.86 -44.83
N ARG A 141 17.32 2.98 -44.87
CA ARG A 141 16.42 2.25 -43.94
C ARG A 141 16.00 0.85 -44.42
N ASP A 142 16.87 0.13 -45.12
CA ASP A 142 16.59 -1.22 -45.65
C ASP A 142 17.60 -2.31 -45.22
N GLN A 143 18.51 -2.05 -44.26
CA GLN A 143 19.52 -3.05 -43.86
C GLN A 143 19.42 -3.61 -42.43
N ASP A 144 18.63 -3.02 -41.53
CA ASP A 144 18.64 -3.43 -40.11
C ASP A 144 17.35 -4.15 -39.66
N ARG A 145 16.52 -4.67 -40.59
CA ARG A 145 15.25 -5.35 -40.24
C ARG A 145 15.32 -6.88 -40.25
N ASP A 146 16.48 -7.44 -40.57
CA ASP A 146 16.65 -8.88 -40.75
C ASP A 146 17.48 -9.59 -39.65
N GLU A 147 18.05 -8.88 -38.68
CA GLU A 147 18.88 -9.53 -37.62
C GLU A 147 18.19 -9.73 -36.26
N ASP A 148 17.07 -9.04 -35.97
CA ASP A 148 16.38 -9.18 -34.67
C ASP A 148 15.24 -10.20 -34.66
N ARG A 149 14.99 -10.92 -35.77
CA ARG A 149 13.91 -11.93 -35.85
C ARG A 149 14.32 -13.33 -35.39
N ASP A 150 15.61 -13.53 -35.11
CA ASP A 150 16.19 -14.85 -34.84
C ASP A 150 16.53 -15.11 -33.37
N HIS A 151 16.13 -14.24 -32.42
CA HIS A 151 16.46 -14.43 -30.99
C HIS A 151 15.30 -14.81 -30.05
N ASP A 152 14.05 -14.84 -30.51
CA ASP A 152 12.89 -15.07 -29.62
C ASP A 152 12.14 -16.40 -29.86
N GLN A 153 12.72 -17.38 -30.59
CA GLN A 153 12.03 -18.66 -30.88
C GLN A 153 12.54 -19.89 -30.12
N ASP A 154 13.50 -19.77 -29.20
CA ASP A 154 14.18 -20.94 -28.61
C ASP A 154 13.93 -21.19 -27.11
N GLU A 155 13.05 -20.46 -26.41
CA GLU A 155 12.79 -20.72 -24.97
C GLU A 155 11.44 -21.39 -24.64
N ASP A 156 10.57 -21.67 -25.62
CA ASP A 156 9.24 -22.29 -25.39
C ASP A 156 9.19 -23.83 -25.63
N ARG A 157 10.22 -24.60 -25.25
CA ARG A 157 10.16 -26.08 -25.36
C ARG A 157 10.85 -26.88 -24.25
N HIS A 158 10.58 -26.60 -22.98
CA HIS A 158 10.83 -27.50 -21.84
C HIS A 158 9.66 -27.23 -20.87
N ASP A 159 8.80 -28.13 -20.39
CA ASP A 159 8.79 -29.58 -20.26
C ASP A 159 7.30 -30.01 -20.17
N GLU A 160 6.81 -30.81 -21.11
CA GLU A 160 5.54 -31.54 -20.96
C GLU A 160 5.76 -32.96 -21.47
N ASP A 161 6.57 -33.76 -20.77
CA ASP A 161 6.60 -35.21 -20.96
C ASP A 161 7.18 -35.89 -19.70
N GLY A 162 6.30 -36.57 -18.95
CA GLY A 162 6.66 -37.73 -18.13
C GLY A 162 6.82 -37.48 -16.63
N ASP A 163 5.79 -37.83 -15.86
CA ASP A 163 6.00 -38.81 -14.80
C ASP A 163 4.69 -39.58 -14.54
N ASP A 164 4.72 -40.81 -15.01
CA ASP A 164 3.84 -41.91 -14.61
C ASP A 164 3.98 -42.13 -13.10
N HIS A 165 2.88 -42.02 -12.37
CA HIS A 165 2.75 -42.69 -11.07
C HIS A 165 1.58 -43.67 -11.14
N GLU A 166 1.93 -44.88 -11.54
CA GLU A 166 1.16 -46.11 -11.34
C GLU A 166 1.08 -46.43 -9.84
N ASP A 167 -0.14 -46.73 -9.40
CA ASP A 167 -0.54 -47.85 -8.54
C ASP A 167 0.34 -48.23 -7.33
N GLU A 168 -0.17 -47.94 -6.13
CA GLU A 168 -0.12 -48.92 -5.03
C GLU A 168 -1.51 -49.02 -4.40
N ASP A 169 -2.12 -50.18 -4.63
CA ASP A 169 -3.22 -50.77 -3.89
C ASP A 169 -2.87 -50.79 -2.39
N ASP A 170 -3.75 -50.29 -1.53
CA ASP A 170 -3.79 -50.72 -0.13
C ASP A 170 -5.22 -51.14 0.22
N GLU A 171 -5.28 -52.42 0.56
CA GLU A 171 -6.41 -53.29 0.74
C GLU A 171 -7.20 -52.96 2.02
N ASP A 172 -8.49 -53.29 1.93
CA ASP A 172 -9.44 -53.66 2.97
C ASP A 172 -8.88 -54.00 4.37
N GLU A 173 -9.41 -53.36 5.41
CA GLU A 173 -9.75 -54.03 6.68
C GLU A 173 -11.05 -53.42 7.25
N ASP A 174 -12.17 -54.10 6.97
CA ASP A 174 -13.06 -54.76 7.94
C ASP A 174 -13.24 -54.07 9.30
N GLU A 175 -14.42 -53.53 9.62
CA GLU A 175 -15.51 -54.22 10.35
C GLU A 175 -15.61 -53.75 11.81
N GLU A 176 -16.87 -53.45 12.19
CA GLU A 176 -17.44 -53.59 13.54
C GLU A 176 -16.92 -52.68 14.68
N ASP A 177 -17.79 -51.76 15.13
CA ASP A 177 -18.39 -51.96 16.45
C ASP A 177 -19.67 -51.11 16.64
N GLU A 178 -20.74 -51.86 16.85
CA GLU A 178 -22.04 -51.45 17.36
C GLU A 178 -21.92 -50.85 18.78
N ASP A 179 -23.02 -50.30 19.26
CA ASP A 179 -23.30 -50.05 20.68
C ASP A 179 -22.61 -48.88 21.39
N ARG A 180 -23.29 -47.72 21.34
CA ARG A 180 -23.71 -47.10 22.60
C ARG A 180 -25.11 -46.49 22.53
N HIS A 181 -26.08 -47.38 22.74
CA HIS A 181 -27.22 -47.23 23.63
C HIS A 181 -27.62 -45.81 24.07
N GLU A 182 -28.84 -45.47 23.63
CA GLU A 182 -29.96 -45.04 24.48
C GLU A 182 -29.66 -44.89 25.98
N ASP A 183 -29.65 -43.65 26.47
CA ASP A 183 -29.95 -43.21 27.84
C ASP A 183 -29.93 -41.67 27.77
N GLU A 184 -30.94 -40.85 28.09
CA GLU A 184 -32.11 -41.03 28.94
C GLU A 184 -33.25 -40.13 28.40
N ARG A 185 -34.39 -40.75 28.07
CA ARG A 185 -35.67 -40.13 28.39
C ARG A 185 -35.84 -40.28 29.90
N GLU A 186 -35.69 -39.20 30.65
CA GLU A 186 -36.45 -38.94 31.89
C GLU A 186 -36.03 -37.58 32.46
N HIS A 187 -36.82 -36.53 32.22
CA HIS A 187 -37.38 -35.58 33.20
C HIS A 187 -38.13 -34.43 32.52
#